data_AF-A0A8S2S102-F1
#
_entry.id   AF-A0A8S2S102-F1
#
_cell.length_a   1.000
_cell.length_b   1.000
_cell.length_c   1.000
_cell.angle_alpha   90.00
_cell.angle_beta   90.00
_cell.angle_gamma   90.00
#
_symmetry.space_group_name_H-M   'P 1'
#
loop_
_entity.id
_entity.type
_entity.pdbx_description
1 polymer ?
#
loop_
_entity_poly.entity_id
_entity_poly.type
_entity_poly.pdbx_seq_one_letter_code
_entity_poly.pdbx_strand_id
1 'polypeptide(L)' 'SRLIFPINFCKINKIPLSPPIGYRGDFQWDKYLLETNSVYAPKDLFQIIKKKTINPFFVGMKVEAVDMMAPHL' A
#
# COMPACT_ATOMS: atom_id res chain seq x y z
N SER A 1 -4.76 -5.39 10.16
CA SER A 1 -4.12 -4.08 9.97
C SER A 1 -4.84 -3.32 8.86
N ARG A 2 -4.96 -1.98 8.94
CA ARG A 2 -5.57 -1.13 7.89
C ARG A 2 -4.60 -0.71 6.78
N LEU A 3 -3.31 -0.99 6.95
CA LEU A 3 -2.23 -0.55 6.06
C LEU A 3 -1.56 -1.71 5.30
N ILE A 4 -2.12 -2.92 5.38
CA ILE A 4 -1.62 -4.09 4.64
C ILE A 4 -2.66 -4.43 3.60
N PHE A 5 -2.22 -4.58 2.35
CA PHE A 5 -3.07 -4.78 1.18
C PHE A 5 -2.64 -6.03 0.41
N PRO A 6 -3.56 -6.67 -0.34
CA PRO A 6 -3.23 -7.86 -1.10
C PRO A 6 -2.20 -7.57 -2.20
N ILE A 7 -1.58 -8.64 -2.69
CA ILE A 7 -0.69 -8.59 -3.85
C ILE A 7 -1.34 -7.84 -5.03
N ASN A 8 -0.52 -7.14 -5.81
CA ASN A 8 -0.95 -6.29 -6.93
C ASN A 8 -1.77 -5.04 -6.56
N PHE A 9 -2.07 -4.76 -5.28
CA PHE A 9 -2.81 -3.56 -4.88
C PHE A 9 -2.17 -2.27 -5.41
N CYS A 10 -0.85 -2.14 -5.31
CA CYS A 10 -0.13 -0.97 -5.80
C CYS A 10 -0.27 -0.78 -7.32
N LYS A 11 -0.17 -1.87 -8.09
CA LYS A 11 -0.36 -1.85 -9.55
C LYS A 11 -1.76 -1.37 -9.94
N ILE A 12 -2.80 -1.88 -9.27
CA ILE A 12 -4.21 -1.52 -9.53
C ILE A 12 -4.47 -0.04 -9.23
N ASN A 13 -3.92 0.47 -8.13
CA ASN A 13 -4.16 1.83 -7.66
C ASN A 13 -3.13 2.85 -8.19
N LYS A 14 -2.25 2.43 -9.13
CA LYS A 14 -1.17 3.27 -9.68
C LYS A 14 -0.25 3.85 -8.60
N ILE A 15 -0.04 3.10 -7.53
CA ILE A 15 0.91 3.44 -6.47
C ILE A 15 2.26 2.81 -6.84
N PRO A 16 3.37 3.56 -6.83
CA PRO A 16 4.70 2.99 -7.02
C PRO A 16 5.00 1.96 -5.94
N LEU A 17 5.42 0.76 -6.35
CA LEU A 17 5.84 -0.29 -5.42
C LEU A 17 7.37 -0.25 -5.30
N SER A 18 7.87 -0.06 -4.08
CA SER A 18 9.29 -0.25 -3.80
C SER A 18 9.60 -1.74 -3.74
N PRO A 19 10.57 -2.24 -4.51
CA PRO A 19 10.95 -3.65 -4.47
C PRO A 19 11.68 -3.98 -3.15
N PRO A 20 11.81 -5.27 -2.80
CA PRO A 20 12.61 -5.71 -1.67
C PRO A 20 14.05 -5.19 -1.74
N ILE A 21 14.66 -4.93 -0.58
CA ILE A 21 16.04 -4.43 -0.49
C ILE A 21 16.98 -5.38 -1.25
N GLY A 22 17.78 -4.82 -2.16
CA GLY A 22 18.75 -5.59 -2.96
C GLY A 22 18.18 -6.28 -4.18
N TYR A 23 16.86 -6.24 -4.42
CA TYR A 23 16.27 -6.74 -5.65
C TYR A 23 16.70 -5.88 -6.85
N ARG A 24 17.15 -6.52 -7.93
CA ARG A 24 17.65 -5.85 -9.13
C ARG A 24 16.73 -6.10 -10.30
N GLY A 25 16.51 -5.07 -11.11
CA GLY A 25 15.65 -5.12 -12.30
C GLY A 25 14.17 -4.88 -11.98
N ASP A 26 13.33 -5.14 -12.98
CA ASP A 26 11.90 -4.88 -12.90
C ASP A 26 11.20 -5.88 -11.98
N PHE A 27 10.65 -5.37 -10.88
CA PHE A 27 9.95 -6.20 -9.92
C PHE A 27 8.61 -6.69 -10.45
N GLN A 28 8.42 -8.01 -10.43
CA GLN A 28 7.18 -8.68 -10.77
C GLN A 28 6.84 -9.72 -9.71
N TRP A 29 5.65 -9.62 -9.15
CA TRP A 29 5.18 -10.49 -8.08
C TRP A 29 5.25 -11.98 -8.44
N ASP A 30 4.84 -12.35 -9.66
CA ASP A 30 4.83 -13.75 -10.09
C ASP A 30 6.25 -14.34 -10.13
N LYS A 31 7.23 -13.56 -10.61
CA LYS A 31 8.66 -13.96 -10.62
C LYS A 31 9.20 -14.06 -9.21
N TYR A 32 8.97 -13.04 -8.40
CA TYR A 32 9.48 -12.98 -7.04
C TYR A 32 8.96 -14.13 -6.17
N LEU A 33 7.67 -14.45 -6.26
CA LEU A 33 7.07 -15.56 -5.52
C LEU A 33 7.62 -16.92 -5.97
N LEU A 34 7.85 -17.09 -7.27
CA LEU A 34 8.47 -18.30 -7.81
C LEU A 34 9.93 -18.46 -7.33
N GLU A 35 10.74 -17.41 -7.46
CA GLU A 35 12.15 -17.39 -7.05
C GLU A 35 12.34 -17.67 -5.56
N THR A 36 11.42 -17.17 -4.73
CA THR A 36 11.48 -17.32 -3.27
C THR A 36 10.67 -18.51 -2.74
N ASN A 37 10.07 -19.31 -3.64
CA ASN A 37 9.16 -20.41 -3.28
C ASN A 37 8.10 -20.01 -2.24
N SER A 38 7.54 -18.81 -2.40
CA SER A 38 6.62 -18.19 -1.45
C SER A 38 5.21 -18.12 -2.02
N VAL A 39 4.23 -18.06 -1.14
CA VAL A 39 2.82 -17.87 -1.50
C VAL A 39 2.31 -16.55 -0.96
N TYR A 40 1.40 -15.91 -1.71
CA TYR A 40 0.76 -14.69 -1.27
C TYR A 40 -0.37 -14.98 -0.28
N ALA A 41 -0.62 -14.04 0.63
CA ALA A 41 -1.75 -14.15 1.57
C ALA A 41 -3.09 -14.13 0.80
N PRO A 42 -4.05 -15.03 1.13
CA PRO A 42 -5.38 -15.03 0.52
C PRO A 42 -6.09 -13.68 0.64
N LYS A 43 -6.80 -13.27 -0.43
CA LYS A 43 -7.47 -11.96 -0.51
C LYS A 43 -8.52 -11.76 0.60
N ASP A 44 -9.13 -12.83 1.08
CA ASP A 44 -10.19 -12.79 2.09
C ASP A 44 -9.67 -12.43 3.49
N LEU A 45 -8.35 -12.53 3.72
CA LEU A 45 -7.72 -12.08 4.96
C LEU A 45 -7.61 -10.55 5.05
N PHE A 46 -7.80 -9.84 3.93
CA PHE A 46 -7.70 -8.40 3.89
C PHE A 46 -9.08 -7.78 4.12
N GLN A 47 -9.21 -7.05 5.24
CA GLN A 47 -10.41 -6.28 5.53
C GLN A 47 -10.50 -5.08 4.58
N ILE A 48 -11.16 -5.26 3.43
CA ILE A 48 -11.49 -4.15 2.53
C ILE A 48 -12.64 -3.38 3.19
N ILE A 49 -12.33 -2.22 3.78
CA ILE A 49 -13.36 -1.30 4.26
C ILE A 49 -14.11 -0.78 3.04
N LYS A 50 -15.19 -1.47 2.65
CA LYS A 50 -16.12 -1.07 1.58
C LYS A 50 -17.07 0.06 2.00
N LYS A 51 -16.94 0.59 3.22
CA LYS A 51 -17.76 1.71 3.66
C LYS A 51 -17.35 2.93 2.84
N LYS A 52 -18.24 3.39 1.96
CA LYS A 52 -18.28 4.77 1.49
C LYS A 52 -18.49 5.65 2.73
N THR A 53 -17.45 5.87 3.51
CA THR A 53 -17.40 7.06 4.35
C THR A 53 -17.39 8.23 3.39
N ILE A 54 -18.39 9.10 3.51
CA ILE A 54 -18.40 10.39 2.83
C ILE A 54 -17.22 11.15 3.42
N ASN A 55 -16.11 11.16 2.68
CA ASN A 55 -14.94 11.92 3.02
C ASN A 55 -15.15 13.35 2.50
N PRO A 56 -15.16 14.39 3.36
CA PRO A 56 -15.30 15.77 2.90
C PRO A 56 -14.04 16.31 2.22
N PHE A 57 -12.92 15.58 2.27
CA PHE A 57 -11.65 16.00 1.70
C PHE A 57 -11.46 15.52 0.26
N PHE A 58 -10.89 16.40 -0.56
CA PHE A 58 -10.46 16.13 -1.93
C PHE A 58 -8.95 16.30 -2.07
N VAL A 59 -8.33 15.51 -2.96
CA VAL A 59 -6.90 15.65 -3.28
C VAL A 59 -6.62 17.06 -3.79
N GLY A 60 -5.60 17.71 -3.22
CA GLY A 60 -5.21 19.09 -3.56
C GLY A 60 -5.74 20.17 -2.61
N MET A 61 -6.63 19.83 -1.69
CA MET A 61 -7.01 20.74 -0.60
C MET A 61 -5.83 21.05 0.33
N LYS A 62 -5.84 22.26 0.91
CA LYS A 62 -4.86 22.70 1.92
C LYS A 62 -5.52 22.70 3.29
N VAL A 63 -4.79 22.23 4.30
CA VAL A 63 -5.22 22.16 5.71
C VAL A 63 -4.03 22.45 6.61
N GLU A 64 -4.28 22.83 7.86
CA GLU A 64 -3.27 22.86 8.92
C GLU A 64 -3.27 21.50 9.63
N ALA A 65 -2.08 20.97 9.93
CA ALA A 65 -1.91 19.69 10.61
C ALA A 65 -0.67 19.74 11.53
N VAL A 66 -0.74 19.02 12.65
CA VAL A 66 0.39 18.86 13.57
C VAL A 66 1.43 17.91 12.96
N ASP A 67 2.71 18.28 13.03
CA ASP A 67 3.80 17.37 12.64
C ASP A 67 3.93 16.24 13.66
N MET A 68 3.69 15.00 13.24
CA MET A 68 3.80 13.83 14.13
C MET A 68 5.23 13.55 14.60
N MET A 69 6.26 14.01 13.88
CA MET A 69 7.67 13.83 14.28
C MET A 69 8.17 14.97 15.17
N ALA A 70 7.50 16.13 15.15
CA ALA A 70 7.80 17.29 15.98
C ALA A 70 6.50 17.97 16.47
N PRO A 71 5.71 17.31 17.33
CA PRO A 71 4.36 17.76 17.68
C PRO A 71 4.31 19.01 18.56
N HIS A 72 5.47 19.53 18.97
CA HIS A 72 5.63 20.69 19.84
C HIS A 72 6.13 21.93 19.10
N LEU A 73 6.33 21.83 17.78
CA LEU A 73 6.65 22.96 16.92
C LEU A 73 5.37 23.65 16.41
#